data_AF-A0A427U3S8-F1
#
_entry.id   AF-A0A427U3S8-F1
#
_cell.length_a   1.000
_cell.length_b   1.000
_cell.length_c   1.000
_cell.angle_alpha   90.00
_cell.angle_beta   90.00
_cell.angle_gamma   90.00
#
_symmetry.space_group_name_H-M   'P 1'
#
loop_
_entity.id
_entity.type
_entity.pdbx_description
1 polymer ?
#
loop_
_entity_poly.entity_id
_entity_poly.type
_entity_poly.pdbx_seq_one_letter_code
_entity_poly.pdbx_strand_id
1 'polypeptide(L)'
;MKQHVVLLYLGLVLFSLPSLAKEFNIFCYDQQQDDWEWSDNKQTFNWPLKTQEQPWENSYFVFIPISESVYHSLDGFCPEGTVPQPAEGHFSTWKVFYVTDGERSYFAPGKRSYHNLIDHVFLRFSDVHLKENIERITSTLEAVRAINGYRYNYIFQKNNPELGFVAQEVEQWYPELINTHSESGYLQVDYKGMIAVLLESIKEIDERLTKLENHQP
;
A
#
# COMPACT_ATOMS: atom_id res chain seq x y z
N MET A 1 39.62 25.54 44.49
CA MET A 1 39.04 24.46 43.67
C MET A 1 37.52 24.54 43.71
N LYS A 2 36.88 25.04 42.66
CA LYS A 2 35.43 24.92 42.45
C LYS A 2 35.24 24.36 41.03
N GLN A 3 34.75 23.13 40.94
CA GLN A 3 34.42 22.49 39.68
C GLN A 3 33.06 23.03 39.21
N HIS A 4 33.01 23.55 37.99
CA HIS A 4 31.76 23.89 37.33
C HIS A 4 31.21 22.63 36.66
N VAL A 5 30.05 22.17 37.14
CA VAL A 5 29.24 21.15 36.48
C VAL A 5 28.49 21.84 35.34
N VAL A 6 28.77 21.44 34.11
CA VAL A 6 28.01 21.87 32.93
C VAL A 6 26.85 20.88 32.75
N LEU A 7 25.63 21.30 33.05
CA LEU A 7 24.42 20.56 32.68
C LEU A 7 24.13 20.79 31.19
N LEU A 8 24.29 19.74 30.38
CA LEU A 8 23.79 19.72 29.01
C LEU A 8 22.30 19.40 29.03
N TYR A 9 21.46 20.41 28.78
CA TYR A 9 20.05 20.21 28.46
C TYR A 9 19.94 19.70 27.03
N LEU A 10 19.67 18.40 26.87
CA LEU A 10 19.28 17.83 25.58
C LEU A 10 17.82 18.22 25.32
N GLY A 11 17.62 19.36 24.65
CA GLY A 11 16.29 19.77 24.18
C GLY A 11 15.78 18.76 23.16
N LEU A 12 14.73 18.02 23.50
CA LEU A 12 13.99 17.18 22.57
C LEU A 12 13.26 18.12 21.60
N VAL A 13 13.88 18.40 20.45
CA VAL A 13 13.22 19.13 19.36
C VAL A 13 12.22 18.16 18.73
N LEU A 14 10.97 18.25 19.15
CA LEU A 14 9.83 17.66 18.45
C LEU A 14 9.71 18.38 17.10
N PHE A 15 10.34 17.83 16.06
CA PHE A 15 9.99 18.18 14.70
C PHE A 15 8.56 17.67 14.45
N SER A 16 7.57 18.56 14.56
CA SER A 16 6.25 18.31 14.02
C SER A 16 6.38 18.22 12.50
N LEU A 17 6.46 17.00 11.97
CA LEU A 17 6.30 16.76 10.55
C LEU A 17 4.97 17.42 10.13
N PRO A 18 4.95 18.26 9.08
CA PRO A 18 3.70 18.76 8.55
C PRO A 18 2.92 17.54 8.06
N SER A 19 1.84 17.22 8.75
CA SER A 19 0.91 16.20 8.31
C SER A 19 0.37 16.66 6.96
N LEU A 20 0.68 15.93 5.89
CA LEU A 20 0.28 16.28 4.54
C LEU A 20 -1.25 16.18 4.45
N ALA A 21 -1.90 17.35 4.41
CA ALA A 21 -3.34 17.44 4.26
C ALA A 21 -3.73 17.05 2.83
N LYS A 22 -4.83 16.32 2.68
CA LYS A 22 -5.32 15.79 1.40
C LYS A 22 -6.73 16.30 1.13
N GLU A 23 -7.08 16.33 -0.15
CA GLU A 23 -8.41 16.73 -0.61
C GLU A 23 -9.44 15.61 -0.44
N PHE A 24 -10.58 15.94 0.14
CA PHE A 24 -11.70 15.04 0.40
C PHE A 24 -13.03 15.67 0.02
N ASN A 25 -13.89 14.87 -0.58
CA ASN A 25 -15.32 15.13 -0.75
C ASN A 25 -16.10 14.33 0.31
N ILE A 26 -17.42 14.54 0.37
CA ILE A 26 -18.31 13.87 1.32
C ILE A 26 -19.20 12.85 0.62
N PHE A 27 -19.21 11.63 1.16
CA PHE A 27 -20.23 10.61 0.92
C PHE A 27 -21.25 10.61 2.06
N CYS A 28 -22.47 10.24 1.74
CA CYS A 28 -23.54 9.99 2.69
C CYS A 28 -23.79 8.48 2.72
N TYR A 29 -23.40 7.84 3.84
CA TYR A 29 -23.50 6.40 4.01
C TYR A 29 -24.80 6.03 4.72
N ASP A 30 -25.62 5.20 4.09
CA ASP A 30 -26.80 4.57 4.68
C ASP A 30 -26.39 3.28 5.39
N GLN A 31 -26.44 3.32 6.72
CA GLN A 31 -26.05 2.18 7.55
C GLN A 31 -27.03 1.01 7.50
N GLN A 32 -28.30 1.25 7.13
CA GLN A 32 -29.35 0.23 7.08
C GLN A 32 -29.31 -0.53 5.76
N GLN A 33 -29.07 0.18 4.67
CA GLN A 33 -29.05 -0.39 3.32
C GLN A 33 -27.65 -0.85 2.87
N ASP A 34 -26.60 -0.50 3.64
CA ASP A 34 -25.18 -0.65 3.26
C ASP A 34 -24.88 -0.02 1.89
N ASP A 35 -25.43 1.17 1.68
CA ASP A 35 -25.36 1.93 0.42
C ASP A 35 -24.77 3.34 0.66
N TRP A 36 -24.40 4.02 -0.42
CA TRP A 36 -23.77 5.34 -0.38
C TRP A 36 -24.08 6.26 -1.55
N GLU A 37 -24.17 7.55 -1.28
CA GLU A 37 -24.30 8.53 -2.35
C GLU A 37 -23.31 9.68 -2.14
N TRP A 38 -22.87 10.29 -3.25
CA TRP A 38 -22.15 11.55 -3.17
C TRP A 38 -23.08 12.61 -2.58
N SER A 39 -22.55 13.44 -1.67
CA SER A 39 -23.30 14.61 -1.25
C SER A 39 -23.62 15.49 -2.46
N ASP A 40 -24.88 15.95 -2.53
CA ASP A 40 -25.29 16.96 -3.51
C ASP A 40 -24.49 18.26 -3.38
N ASN A 41 -23.94 18.51 -2.19
CA ASN A 41 -22.99 19.58 -1.94
C ASN A 41 -21.58 19.13 -2.31
N LYS A 42 -21.14 19.51 -3.53
CA LYS A 42 -19.84 19.15 -4.12
C LYS A 42 -18.64 19.91 -3.54
N GLN A 43 -18.67 20.24 -2.25
CA GLN A 43 -17.56 20.90 -1.60
C GLN A 43 -16.41 19.93 -1.34
N THR A 44 -15.19 20.38 -1.65
CA THR A 44 -13.95 19.69 -1.34
C THR A 44 -13.30 20.34 -0.12
N PHE A 45 -12.79 19.51 0.78
CA PHE A 45 -12.14 19.89 2.02
C PHE A 45 -10.69 19.43 2.02
N ASN A 46 -9.81 20.17 2.69
CA ASN A 46 -8.41 19.80 2.82
C ASN A 46 -8.10 19.49 4.29
N TRP A 47 -7.91 18.21 4.60
CA TRP A 47 -7.73 17.73 5.97
C TRP A 47 -6.57 16.74 6.11
N PRO A 48 -5.95 16.69 7.31
CA PRO A 48 -4.90 15.72 7.59
C PRO A 48 -5.43 14.29 7.63
N LEU A 49 -4.61 13.31 7.22
CA LEU A 49 -4.89 11.89 7.47
C LEU A 49 -4.13 11.40 8.69
N LYS A 50 -4.78 10.53 9.46
CA LYS A 50 -4.15 9.78 10.54
C LYS A 50 -4.54 8.31 10.46
N THR A 51 -3.75 7.48 11.12
CA THR A 51 -3.95 6.04 11.20
C THR A 51 -4.17 5.63 12.65
N GLN A 52 -5.12 4.74 12.89
CA GLN A 52 -5.30 4.06 14.17
C GLN A 52 -4.96 2.58 13.97
N GLU A 53 -3.90 2.11 14.63
CA GLU A 53 -3.57 0.70 14.68
C GLU A 53 -4.46 -0.04 15.69
N GLN A 54 -4.75 -1.30 15.38
CA GLN A 54 -5.39 -2.27 16.26
C GLN A 54 -4.45 -3.47 16.41
N PRO A 55 -3.50 -3.41 17.36
CA PRO A 55 -2.45 -4.42 17.50
C PRO A 55 -2.97 -5.86 17.64
N TRP A 56 -4.12 -6.02 18.29
CA TRP A 56 -4.78 -7.31 18.53
C TRP A 56 -5.39 -7.95 17.28
N GLU A 57 -5.70 -7.16 16.27
CA GLU A 57 -6.32 -7.60 15.01
C GLU A 57 -5.33 -7.57 13.85
N ASN A 58 -4.07 -7.21 14.13
CA ASN A 58 -3.03 -7.00 13.13
C ASN A 58 -3.52 -6.11 11.98
N SER A 59 -4.28 -5.06 12.31
CA SER A 59 -4.93 -4.19 11.34
C SER A 59 -4.78 -2.73 11.75
N TYR A 60 -5.09 -1.83 10.82
CA TYR A 60 -5.23 -0.41 11.06
C TYR A 60 -6.34 0.15 10.20
N PHE A 61 -6.90 1.29 10.59
CA PHE A 61 -7.80 2.05 9.72
C PHE A 61 -7.37 3.51 9.67
N VAL A 62 -7.79 4.18 8.61
CA VAL A 62 -7.46 5.59 8.34
C VAL A 62 -8.63 6.47 8.73
N PHE A 63 -8.32 7.59 9.38
CA PHE A 63 -9.31 8.55 9.87
C PHE A 63 -8.87 10.00 9.65
N ILE A 64 -9.84 10.91 9.68
CA ILE A 64 -9.65 12.35 9.51
C ILE A 64 -10.05 13.08 10.80
N PRO A 65 -9.11 13.73 11.51
CA PRO A 65 -9.45 14.50 12.68
C PRO A 65 -10.06 15.85 12.30
N ILE A 66 -11.24 16.15 12.85
CA ILE A 66 -11.97 17.42 12.65
C ILE A 66 -12.58 17.91 13.98
N SER A 67 -12.98 19.19 14.05
CA SER A 67 -13.68 19.72 15.22
C SER A 67 -15.16 19.35 15.21
N GLU A 68 -15.78 19.32 16.39
CA GLU A 68 -17.24 19.12 16.55
C GLU A 68 -18.06 20.09 15.69
N SER A 69 -17.66 21.37 15.68
CA SER A 69 -18.31 22.41 14.88
C SER A 69 -18.23 22.16 13.37
N VAL A 70 -17.15 21.54 12.89
CA VAL A 70 -17.00 21.16 11.49
C VAL A 70 -17.84 19.93 11.20
N TYR A 71 -17.87 18.93 12.09
CA TYR A 71 -18.70 17.75 11.89
C TYR A 71 -20.20 18.11 11.83
N HIS A 72 -20.69 18.97 12.73
CA HIS A 72 -22.07 19.46 12.68
C HIS A 72 -22.41 20.26 11.43
N SER A 73 -21.45 20.97 10.83
CA SER A 73 -21.73 21.68 9.57
C SER A 73 -21.93 20.73 8.38
N LEU A 74 -21.51 19.46 8.52
CA LEU A 74 -21.76 18.41 7.54
C LEU A 74 -23.16 17.82 7.63
N ASP A 75 -23.96 18.12 8.67
CA ASP A 75 -25.33 17.61 8.80
C ASP A 75 -26.21 18.01 7.59
N GLY A 76 -25.91 19.15 6.95
CA GLY A 76 -26.60 19.62 5.74
C GLY A 76 -26.14 18.97 4.43
N PHE A 77 -25.13 18.08 4.47
CA PHE A 77 -24.59 17.43 3.28
C PHE A 77 -25.32 16.13 2.96
N CYS A 78 -26.02 15.55 3.94
CA CYS A 78 -26.52 14.19 3.85
C CYS A 78 -28.01 14.08 4.20
N PRO A 79 -28.77 13.25 3.47
CA PRO A 79 -30.17 12.97 3.81
C PRO A 79 -30.35 12.43 5.22
N GLU A 80 -31.52 12.64 5.80
CA GLU A 80 -31.87 12.09 7.11
C GLU A 80 -31.72 10.57 7.12
N GLY A 81 -31.08 10.03 8.17
CA GLY A 81 -30.81 8.60 8.31
C GLY A 81 -29.47 8.15 7.69
N THR A 82 -28.75 9.03 6.99
CA THR A 82 -27.40 8.77 6.47
C THR A 82 -26.35 9.54 7.26
N VAL A 83 -25.08 9.13 7.16
CA VAL A 83 -23.96 9.74 7.90
C VAL A 83 -22.84 10.22 6.97
N PRO A 84 -22.26 11.40 7.21
CA PRO A 84 -21.21 11.94 6.35
C PRO A 84 -19.88 11.20 6.56
N GLN A 85 -19.25 10.78 5.46
CA GLN A 85 -17.93 10.16 5.45
C GLN A 85 -17.01 10.80 4.41
N PRO A 86 -15.70 10.96 4.70
CA PRO A 86 -14.78 11.58 3.77
C PRO A 86 -14.27 10.60 2.71
N ALA A 87 -14.07 11.10 1.49
CA ALA A 87 -13.58 10.31 0.36
C ALA A 87 -12.75 11.11 -0.64
N GLU A 88 -11.72 10.47 -1.18
CA GLU A 88 -10.78 11.09 -2.13
C GLU A 88 -11.22 10.94 -3.59
N GLY A 89 -12.23 10.09 -3.85
CA GLY A 89 -12.69 9.75 -5.20
C GLY A 89 -13.49 8.45 -5.24
N HIS A 90 -13.88 8.03 -6.45
CA HIS A 90 -14.77 6.88 -6.66
C HIS A 90 -14.20 5.54 -6.14
N PHE A 91 -12.87 5.41 -6.12
CA PHE A 91 -12.17 4.22 -5.60
C PHE A 91 -11.57 4.43 -4.21
N SER A 92 -12.05 5.42 -3.45
CA SER A 92 -11.57 5.69 -2.10
C SER A 92 -11.94 4.55 -1.15
N THR A 93 -11.01 4.19 -0.28
CA THR A 93 -11.30 3.36 0.90
C THR A 93 -12.19 4.11 1.88
N TRP A 94 -13.00 3.37 2.64
CA TRP A 94 -13.89 3.92 3.67
C TRP A 94 -13.06 4.48 4.83
N LYS A 95 -13.15 5.80 5.01
CA LYS A 95 -12.52 6.53 6.10
C LYS A 95 -13.59 7.07 7.04
N VAL A 96 -13.20 7.35 8.27
CA VAL A 96 -14.11 7.88 9.31
C VAL A 96 -13.57 9.17 9.88
N PHE A 97 -14.46 10.04 10.35
CA PHE A 97 -14.05 11.22 11.10
C PHE A 97 -13.71 10.87 12.55
N TYR A 98 -12.66 11.49 13.07
CA TYR A 98 -12.35 11.54 14.49
C TYR A 98 -12.68 12.94 14.98
N VAL A 99 -13.78 13.06 15.70
CA VAL A 99 -14.37 14.34 16.08
C VAL A 99 -13.90 14.70 17.48
N THR A 100 -13.57 15.97 17.71
CA THR A 100 -13.22 16.49 19.04
C THR A 100 -13.74 17.91 19.26
N ASP A 101 -14.15 18.20 20.49
CA ASP A 101 -14.51 19.55 20.97
C ASP A 101 -13.42 20.18 21.86
N GLY A 102 -12.30 19.47 22.06
CA GLY A 102 -11.20 19.85 22.96
C GLY A 102 -11.26 19.19 24.35
N GLU A 103 -12.42 18.72 24.80
CA GLU A 103 -12.60 17.99 26.06
C GLU A 103 -12.87 16.50 25.83
N ARG A 104 -13.59 16.19 24.77
CA ARG A 104 -14.02 14.85 24.37
C ARG A 104 -13.58 14.57 22.94
N SER A 105 -13.44 13.30 22.64
CA SER A 105 -13.18 12.85 21.29
C SER A 105 -13.80 11.48 21.03
N TYR A 106 -14.28 11.27 19.81
CA TYR A 106 -14.94 10.04 19.39
C TYR A 106 -14.78 9.83 17.88
N PHE A 107 -14.92 8.58 17.44
CA PHE A 107 -15.06 8.29 16.01
C PHE A 107 -16.53 8.46 15.62
N ALA A 108 -16.78 9.25 14.57
CA ALA A 108 -18.11 9.42 14.00
C ALA A 108 -18.70 8.07 13.56
N PRO A 109 -20.05 7.94 13.52
CA PRO A 109 -20.70 6.80 12.90
C PRO A 109 -20.29 6.64 11.43
N GLY A 110 -20.24 5.39 10.95
CA GLY A 110 -19.90 5.11 9.55
C GLY A 110 -19.10 3.82 9.36
N LYS A 111 -18.85 3.47 8.10
CA LYS A 111 -18.07 2.30 7.70
C LYS A 111 -16.56 2.58 7.78
N ARG A 112 -15.77 1.59 8.16
CA ARG A 112 -14.29 1.69 8.20
C ARG A 112 -13.70 0.63 7.29
N SER A 113 -12.72 1.01 6.48
CA SER A 113 -11.84 0.06 5.81
C SER A 113 -10.70 -0.27 6.77
N TYR A 114 -10.66 -1.53 7.18
CA TYR A 114 -9.54 -2.08 7.93
C TYR A 114 -8.51 -2.60 6.94
N HIS A 115 -7.28 -2.16 7.12
CA HIS A 115 -6.10 -2.54 6.38
C HIS A 115 -5.26 -3.46 7.26
N ASN A 116 -4.82 -4.60 6.76
CA ASN A 116 -3.93 -5.45 7.55
C ASN A 116 -2.56 -4.78 7.70
N LEU A 117 -1.97 -4.85 8.90
CA LEU A 117 -0.59 -4.44 9.17
C LEU A 117 0.41 -5.34 8.44
N ILE A 118 0.01 -6.59 8.19
CA ILE A 118 0.68 -7.51 7.26
C ILE A 118 -0.24 -7.59 6.04
N ASP A 119 -0.02 -6.68 5.11
CA ASP A 119 -0.79 -6.57 3.88
C ASP A 119 -0.88 -7.93 3.16
N HIS A 120 -1.99 -8.18 2.46
CA HIS A 120 -2.20 -9.35 1.59
C HIS A 120 -1.32 -9.24 0.33
N VAL A 121 -0.03 -8.94 0.50
CA VAL A 121 0.95 -8.66 -0.57
C VAL A 121 1.02 -9.80 -1.60
N PHE A 122 0.58 -11.00 -1.22
CA PHE A 122 0.61 -12.21 -2.05
C PHE A 122 -0.74 -12.64 -2.66
N LEU A 123 -1.90 -12.13 -2.22
CA LEU A 123 -3.19 -12.48 -2.85
C LEU A 123 -3.49 -11.50 -3.99
N ARG A 124 -3.81 -12.04 -5.17
CA ARG A 124 -4.10 -11.26 -6.40
C ARG A 124 -5.30 -11.87 -7.10
N PHE A 125 -6.19 -11.02 -7.62
CA PHE A 125 -7.21 -11.47 -8.57
C PHE A 125 -6.52 -12.05 -9.81
N SER A 126 -6.82 -13.30 -10.16
CA SER A 126 -6.16 -14.04 -11.25
C SER A 126 -7.15 -14.79 -12.15
N ASP A 127 -8.45 -14.51 -12.00
CA ASP A 127 -9.51 -15.11 -12.80
C ASP A 127 -9.36 -14.78 -14.29
N VAL A 128 -9.69 -15.74 -15.16
CA VAL A 128 -9.58 -15.59 -16.62
C VAL A 128 -10.48 -14.46 -17.15
N HIS A 129 -11.61 -14.19 -16.52
CA HIS A 129 -12.54 -13.12 -16.93
C HIS A 129 -11.99 -11.71 -16.67
N LEU A 130 -10.91 -11.59 -15.91
CA LEU A 130 -10.25 -10.33 -15.58
C LEU A 130 -8.98 -10.10 -16.42
N LYS A 131 -8.73 -10.94 -17.44
CA LYS A 131 -7.52 -10.93 -18.26
C LYS A 131 -7.86 -10.95 -19.74
N GLU A 132 -7.03 -10.27 -20.53
CA GLU A 132 -7.04 -10.29 -21.98
C GLU A 132 -5.62 -10.57 -22.51
N ASN A 133 -5.49 -10.93 -23.78
CA ASN A 133 -4.20 -11.23 -24.43
C ASN A 133 -3.36 -12.27 -23.65
N ILE A 134 -3.99 -13.36 -23.22
CA ILE A 134 -3.35 -14.41 -22.42
C ILE A 134 -2.44 -15.25 -23.31
N GLU A 135 -1.14 -15.03 -23.19
CA GLU A 135 -0.09 -15.79 -23.88
C GLU A 135 0.77 -16.56 -22.86
N ARG A 136 1.20 -17.78 -23.25
CA ARG A 136 2.12 -18.56 -22.43
C ARG A 136 3.52 -17.98 -22.58
N ILE A 137 4.20 -17.71 -21.46
CA ILE A 137 5.60 -17.28 -21.46
C ILE A 137 6.48 -18.45 -21.90
N THR A 138 7.42 -18.20 -22.81
CA THR A 138 8.33 -19.21 -23.38
C THR A 138 9.78 -18.73 -23.34
N SER A 139 10.73 -19.62 -23.62
CA SER A 139 12.17 -19.33 -23.60
C SER A 139 12.64 -18.88 -22.21
N THR A 140 11.95 -19.31 -21.16
CA THR A 140 12.17 -18.83 -19.80
C THR A 140 13.44 -19.41 -19.19
N LEU A 141 13.86 -20.62 -19.60
CA LEU A 141 15.11 -21.21 -19.14
C LEU A 141 16.33 -20.41 -19.62
N GLU A 142 16.29 -19.82 -20.81
CA GLU A 142 17.36 -18.95 -21.29
C GLU A 142 17.45 -17.68 -20.44
N ALA A 143 16.33 -17.01 -20.20
CA ALA A 143 16.25 -15.82 -19.37
C ALA A 143 16.73 -16.07 -17.93
N VAL A 144 16.27 -17.15 -17.30
CA VAL A 144 16.67 -17.52 -15.93
C VAL A 144 18.16 -17.87 -15.83
N ARG A 145 18.79 -18.34 -16.92
CA ARG A 145 20.24 -18.56 -16.95
C ARG A 145 21.04 -17.27 -17.09
N ALA A 146 20.44 -16.21 -17.64
CA ALA A 146 21.09 -14.92 -17.82
C ALA A 146 20.95 -14.01 -16.58
N ILE A 147 19.85 -14.12 -15.84
CA ILE A 147 19.57 -13.34 -14.63
C ILE A 147 20.21 -14.01 -13.41
N ASN A 148 20.95 -13.25 -12.59
CA ASN A 148 21.63 -13.78 -11.42
C ASN A 148 20.93 -13.44 -10.11
N GLY A 149 20.98 -14.38 -9.16
CA GLY A 149 20.65 -14.12 -7.76
C GLY A 149 21.87 -13.57 -7.02
N TYR A 150 21.69 -12.48 -6.29
CA TYR A 150 22.75 -11.81 -5.56
C TYR A 150 22.50 -11.83 -4.05
N ARG A 151 23.60 -11.84 -3.30
CA ARG A 151 23.62 -11.40 -1.91
C ARG A 151 24.16 -9.98 -1.87
N TYR A 152 23.41 -9.04 -1.30
CA TYR A 152 23.82 -7.64 -1.22
C TYR A 152 23.45 -7.01 0.12
N ASN A 153 24.02 -5.85 0.39
CA ASN A 153 23.54 -4.92 1.42
C ASN A 153 23.16 -3.62 0.73
N TYR A 154 22.11 -2.93 1.19
CA TYR A 154 21.92 -1.55 0.78
C TYR A 154 23.07 -0.67 1.33
N ILE A 155 23.45 0.35 0.56
CA ILE A 155 24.55 1.28 0.93
C ILE A 155 24.33 1.88 2.33
N PHE A 156 23.06 2.16 2.68
CA PHE A 156 22.66 2.73 3.96
C PHE A 156 22.30 1.68 5.03
N GLN A 157 22.33 0.38 4.71
CA GLN A 157 21.99 -0.72 5.63
C GLN A 157 23.04 -1.85 5.53
N LYS A 158 24.29 -1.54 5.87
CA LYS A 158 25.45 -2.43 5.66
C LYS A 158 25.42 -3.75 6.45
N ASN A 159 24.61 -3.83 7.50
CA ASN A 159 24.56 -4.99 8.41
C ASN A 159 23.32 -5.86 8.21
N ASN A 160 22.57 -5.65 7.13
CA ASN A 160 21.36 -6.42 6.82
C ASN A 160 21.50 -7.05 5.42
N PRO A 161 22.19 -8.21 5.30
CA PRO A 161 22.37 -8.86 4.01
C PRO A 161 21.05 -9.44 3.51
N GLU A 162 20.71 -9.07 2.28
CA GLU A 162 19.53 -9.55 1.58
C GLU A 162 19.94 -10.44 0.40
N LEU A 163 18.97 -11.23 -0.06
CA LEU A 163 19.05 -11.97 -1.32
C LEU A 163 18.06 -11.36 -2.30
N GLY A 164 18.47 -11.15 -3.53
CA GLY A 164 17.59 -10.60 -4.55
C GLY A 164 18.26 -10.46 -5.91
N PHE A 165 17.73 -9.54 -6.72
CA PHE A 165 18.18 -9.31 -8.09
C PHE A 165 18.79 -7.92 -8.25
N VAL A 166 19.58 -7.75 -9.32
CA VAL A 166 19.91 -6.44 -9.87
C VAL A 166 18.85 -6.11 -10.92
N ALA A 167 18.10 -5.03 -10.71
CA ALA A 167 16.94 -4.67 -11.53
C ALA A 167 17.27 -4.54 -13.02
N GLN A 168 18.47 -4.03 -13.35
CA GLN A 168 18.94 -3.83 -14.72
C GLN A 168 19.16 -5.15 -15.47
N GLU A 169 19.49 -6.25 -14.78
CA GLU A 169 19.59 -7.56 -15.43
C GLU A 169 18.21 -8.13 -15.76
N VAL A 170 17.26 -7.93 -14.84
CA VAL A 170 15.87 -8.35 -15.03
C VAL A 170 15.22 -7.55 -16.16
N GLU A 171 15.48 -6.23 -16.23
CA GLU A 171 14.96 -5.32 -17.26
C GLU A 171 15.28 -5.77 -18.69
N GLN A 172 16.46 -6.37 -18.92
CA GLN A 172 16.88 -6.83 -20.25
C GLN A 172 16.00 -7.96 -20.81
N TRP A 173 15.37 -8.74 -19.92
CA TRP A 173 14.56 -9.91 -20.29
C TRP A 173 13.07 -9.70 -20.04
N TYR A 174 12.73 -9.03 -18.94
CA TYR A 174 11.36 -8.83 -18.47
C TYR A 174 11.16 -7.37 -18.05
N PRO A 175 11.19 -6.42 -19.00
CA PRO A 175 10.98 -4.99 -18.70
C PRO A 175 9.64 -4.72 -18.03
N GLU A 176 8.62 -5.54 -18.29
CA GLU A 176 7.30 -5.48 -17.65
C GLU A 176 7.32 -5.77 -16.14
N LEU A 177 8.40 -6.36 -15.62
CA LEU A 177 8.60 -6.59 -14.19
C LEU A 177 9.33 -5.43 -13.50
N ILE A 178 9.67 -4.37 -14.23
CA ILE A 178 10.42 -3.23 -13.70
C ILE A 178 9.49 -2.04 -13.50
N ASN A 179 9.52 -1.50 -12.29
CA ASN A 179 8.87 -0.23 -11.95
C ASN A 179 9.94 0.82 -11.67
N THR A 180 9.81 2.00 -12.27
CA THR A 180 10.70 3.12 -11.99
C THR A 180 10.06 4.01 -10.93
N HIS A 181 10.74 4.18 -9.79
CA HIS A 181 10.26 5.06 -8.74
C HIS A 181 10.23 6.52 -9.24
N SER A 182 9.05 7.14 -9.23
CA SER A 182 8.80 8.42 -9.91
C SER A 182 9.67 9.58 -9.42
N GLU A 183 10.06 9.58 -8.14
CA GLU A 183 10.83 10.69 -7.56
C GLU A 183 12.34 10.48 -7.65
N SER A 184 12.81 9.25 -7.46
CA SER A 184 14.25 8.96 -7.38
C SER A 184 14.83 8.42 -8.69
N GLY A 185 13.98 7.92 -9.58
CA GLY A 185 14.39 7.23 -10.80
C GLY A 185 14.98 5.84 -10.56
N TYR A 186 14.98 5.33 -9.32
CA TYR A 186 15.49 3.98 -9.04
C TYR A 186 14.51 2.91 -9.51
N LEU A 187 15.07 1.85 -10.11
CA LEU A 187 14.32 0.69 -10.57
C LEU A 187 13.95 -0.22 -9.41
N GLN A 188 12.75 -0.78 -9.47
CA GLN A 188 12.18 -1.73 -8.52
C GLN A 188 11.71 -2.95 -9.30
N VAL A 189 11.92 -4.15 -8.76
CA VAL A 189 11.53 -5.42 -9.42
C VAL A 189 10.22 -5.91 -8.82
N ASP A 190 9.26 -6.30 -9.67
CA ASP A 190 8.08 -7.08 -9.26
C ASP A 190 8.46 -8.57 -9.11
N TYR A 191 8.91 -8.94 -7.92
CA TYR A 191 9.29 -10.31 -7.57
C TYR A 191 8.15 -11.33 -7.77
N LYS A 192 6.88 -10.89 -7.81
CA LYS A 192 5.74 -11.80 -8.00
C LYS A 192 5.69 -12.35 -9.42
N GLY A 193 6.00 -11.52 -10.41
CA GLY A 193 6.02 -11.96 -11.81
C GLY A 193 7.08 -13.04 -12.08
N MET A 194 8.20 -12.98 -11.37
CA MET A 194 9.27 -13.99 -11.47
C MET A 194 8.80 -15.41 -11.11
N ILE A 195 7.75 -15.57 -10.31
CA ILE A 195 7.22 -16.90 -9.96
C ILE A 195 6.70 -17.63 -11.21
N ALA A 196 5.99 -16.92 -12.09
CA ALA A 196 5.48 -17.51 -13.33
C ALA A 196 6.63 -17.88 -14.29
N VAL A 197 7.65 -17.02 -14.39
CA VAL A 197 8.87 -17.28 -15.17
C VAL A 197 9.57 -18.55 -14.67
N LEU A 198 9.81 -18.66 -13.36
CA LEU A 198 10.46 -19.82 -12.77
C LEU A 198 9.66 -21.10 -12.98
N LEU A 199 8.33 -21.05 -12.89
CA LEU A 199 7.45 -22.19 -13.15
C LEU A 199 7.61 -22.71 -14.59
N GLU A 200 7.57 -21.82 -15.59
CA GLU A 200 7.75 -22.23 -16.98
C GLU A 200 9.18 -22.75 -17.23
N SER A 201 10.21 -22.19 -16.57
CA SER A 201 11.57 -22.71 -16.68
C SER A 201 11.72 -24.12 -16.13
N ILE A 202 11.02 -24.45 -15.03
CA ILE A 202 10.98 -25.81 -14.50
C ILE A 202 10.33 -26.76 -15.50
N LYS A 203 9.23 -26.36 -16.15
CA LYS A 203 8.58 -27.16 -17.19
C LYS A 203 9.48 -27.37 -18.41
N GLU A 204 10.19 -26.32 -18.85
CA GLU A 204 11.16 -26.44 -19.94
C GLU A 204 12.32 -27.40 -19.59
N ILE A 205 12.80 -27.39 -18.35
CA ILE A 205 13.80 -28.35 -17.86
C ILE A 205 13.25 -29.79 -17.89
N ASP A 206 12.04 -30.00 -17.37
CA ASP A 206 11.38 -31.30 -17.32
C ASP A 206 11.16 -31.90 -18.73
N GLU A 207 10.72 -31.08 -19.68
CA GLU A 207 10.57 -31.48 -21.08
C GLU A 207 11.90 -31.92 -21.71
N ARG A 208 13.00 -31.23 -21.39
CA ARG A 208 14.33 -31.61 -21.86
C ARG A 208 14.82 -32.90 -21.23
N LEU A 209 14.59 -33.08 -19.92
CA LEU A 209 14.98 -34.30 -19.21
C LEU A 209 14.23 -35.52 -19.75
N THR A 210 12.90 -35.41 -19.89
CA THR A 210 12.05 -36.46 -20.46
C THR A 210 12.49 -36.85 -21.87
N LYS A 211 12.91 -35.88 -22.69
CA LYS A 211 13.46 -36.17 -24.02
C LYS A 211 14.75 -36.97 -23.93
N LEU A 212 15.67 -36.61 -23.02
CA LEU A 212 16.94 -37.31 -22.86
C LEU A 212 16.76 -38.75 -22.36
N GLU A 213 15.89 -38.97 -21.39
CA GLU A 213 15.61 -40.30 -20.83
C GLU A 213 14.98 -41.25 -21.85
N ASN A 214 14.04 -40.74 -22.67
CA ASN A 214 13.41 -41.54 -23.73
C ASN A 214 14.31 -41.82 -24.95
N HIS A 215 15.45 -41.13 -25.05
CA HIS A 215 16.45 -41.35 -26.11
C HIS A 215 17.66 -42.16 -25.62
N GLN A 216 17.65 -42.67 -24.38
CA GLN A 216 18.63 -43.67 -23.95
C GLN A 216 18.24 -45.06 -24.49
N PRO A 217 19.10 -45.71 -25.30
CA PRO A 217 18.87 -47.06 -25.82
C PRO A 217 18.94 -48.14 -24.73
#